data_AF-A0A1G3PPW2-F1
#
_entry.id   AF-A0A1G3PPW2-F1
#
_cell.length_a   1.000
_cell.length_b   1.000
_cell.length_c   1.000
_cell.angle_alpha   90.00
_cell.angle_beta   90.00
_cell.angle_gamma   90.00
#
_symmetry.space_group_name_H-M   'P 1'
#
loop_
_entity.id
_entity.type
_entity.pdbx_description
1 polymer ?
#
loop_
_entity_poly.entity_id
_entity_poly.type
_entity_poly.pdbx_seq_one_letter_code
_entity_poly.pdbx_strand_id
1 'polypeptide(L)'
;MVRVFTAVFLALLTVSAFAGDKLDVKLTDAVNQAYRTLLDLNNPVSERKKAVAYLKDAYVKENDVTVIDAINDLLLYSYDQSKYKEEDNKSYQSDMIALELVNILQISGQPSSFPALLNIVVKRNHAQATINAAWNAIKAIKWKDK
;
A
#
# COMPACT_ATOMS: atom_id res chain seq x y z
N MET A 1 -17.23 5.56 -62.71
CA MET A 1 -17.92 6.06 -61.51
C MET A 1 -17.35 5.29 -60.32
N VAL A 2 -16.47 5.96 -59.57
CA VAL A 2 -15.55 5.36 -58.58
C VAL A 2 -16.18 5.44 -57.20
N ARG A 3 -16.16 4.33 -56.44
CA ARG A 3 -16.32 4.36 -54.97
C ARG A 3 -15.19 3.56 -54.36
N VAL A 4 -14.16 4.29 -53.93
CA VAL A 4 -13.08 3.79 -53.07
C VAL A 4 -13.67 3.65 -51.68
N PHE A 5 -13.77 2.42 -51.17
CA PHE A 5 -14.06 2.19 -49.75
C PHE A 5 -12.77 2.41 -48.97
N THR A 6 -12.70 3.56 -48.31
CA THR A 6 -11.66 3.89 -47.33
C THR A 6 -11.89 3.00 -46.11
N ALA A 7 -11.05 1.98 -45.94
CA ALA A 7 -11.00 1.21 -44.71
C ALA A 7 -10.42 2.12 -43.61
N VAL A 8 -11.29 2.55 -42.69
CA VAL A 8 -10.93 3.33 -41.52
C VAL A 8 -10.02 2.49 -40.64
N PHE A 9 -8.81 3.00 -40.44
CA PHE A 9 -7.84 2.59 -39.45
C PHE A 9 -8.52 2.50 -38.07
N LEU A 10 -8.73 1.28 -37.56
CA LEU A 10 -9.05 1.06 -36.17
C LEU A 10 -7.79 0.55 -35.49
N ALA A 11 -6.94 1.50 -35.06
CA ALA A 11 -5.86 1.21 -34.13
C ALA A 11 -6.48 0.84 -32.77
N LEU A 12 -6.62 -0.46 -32.52
CA LEU A 12 -6.82 -1.00 -31.19
C LEU A 12 -5.55 -0.72 -30.37
N LEU A 13 -5.52 0.42 -29.68
CA LEU A 13 -4.64 0.62 -28.53
C LEU A 13 -5.13 -0.30 -27.42
N THR A 14 -4.70 -1.55 -27.45
CA THR A 14 -4.78 -2.43 -26.28
C THR A 14 -3.82 -1.87 -25.24
N VAL A 15 -4.35 -1.05 -24.32
CA VAL A 15 -3.67 -0.70 -23.06
C VAL A 15 -3.75 -1.92 -22.16
N SER A 16 -2.99 -2.95 -22.51
CA SER A 16 -2.77 -4.13 -21.68
C SER A 16 -1.37 -4.02 -21.08
N ALA A 17 -1.21 -3.10 -20.13
CA ALA A 17 0.03 -2.91 -19.38
C ALA A 17 -0.21 -2.36 -17.97
N PHE A 18 -1.18 -2.90 -17.24
CA PHE A 18 -1.29 -2.73 -15.78
C PHE A 18 -1.88 -3.98 -15.11
N ALA A 19 -1.62 -5.17 -15.66
CA ALA A 19 -1.62 -6.37 -14.84
C ALA A 19 -0.27 -6.35 -14.11
N GLY A 20 -0.22 -5.61 -13.01
CA GLY A 20 0.99 -5.40 -12.23
C GLY A 20 1.56 -6.75 -11.82
N ASP A 21 2.76 -7.05 -12.31
CA ASP A 21 3.58 -8.08 -11.70
C ASP A 21 3.58 -7.81 -10.19
N LYS A 22 3.16 -8.80 -9.40
CA LYS A 22 3.35 -8.74 -7.95
C LYS A 22 4.81 -8.39 -7.75
N LEU A 23 5.09 -7.33 -7.00
CA LEU A 23 6.46 -6.92 -6.70
C LEU A 23 7.20 -8.18 -6.21
N ASP A 24 8.26 -8.59 -6.91
CA ASP A 24 9.15 -9.66 -6.46
C ASP A 24 9.99 -9.12 -5.30
N VAL A 25 9.32 -8.94 -4.15
CA VAL A 25 9.93 -8.34 -2.97
C VAL A 25 10.84 -9.38 -2.35
N LYS A 26 12.16 -9.20 -2.51
CA LYS A 26 13.17 -9.98 -1.79
C LYS A 26 13.24 -9.51 -0.35
N LEU A 27 12.30 -10.00 0.47
CA LEU A 27 12.26 -9.74 1.91
C LEU A 27 13.32 -10.58 2.64
N THR A 28 13.87 -10.02 3.72
CA THR A 28 14.60 -10.84 4.70
C THR A 28 13.65 -11.84 5.36
N ASP A 29 14.17 -12.99 5.84
CA ASP A 29 13.31 -14.05 6.40
C ASP A 29 12.41 -13.55 7.54
N ALA A 30 12.95 -12.67 8.38
CA ALA A 30 12.23 -12.12 9.52
C ALA A 30 11.18 -11.06 9.11
N VAL A 31 11.49 -10.21 8.12
CA VAL A 31 10.49 -9.29 7.53
C VAL A 31 9.39 -10.07 6.81
N ASN A 32 9.74 -11.14 6.10
CA ASN A 32 8.78 -12.04 5.44
C ASN A 32 7.84 -12.70 6.46
N GLN A 33 8.33 -13.10 7.63
CA GLN A 33 7.47 -13.63 8.69
C GLN A 33 6.46 -12.58 9.18
N ALA A 34 6.92 -11.36 9.48
CA ALA A 34 6.02 -10.28 9.89
C ALA A 34 5.01 -9.90 8.79
N TYR A 35 5.46 -9.84 7.54
CA TYR A 35 4.61 -9.63 6.37
C TYR A 35 3.52 -10.70 6.26
N ARG A 36 3.85 -11.98 6.40
CA ARG A 36 2.87 -13.08 6.36
C ARG A 36 1.84 -13.00 7.49
N THR A 37 2.27 -12.62 8.68
CA THR A 37 1.36 -12.39 9.82
C THR A 37 0.36 -11.27 9.51
N LEU A 38 0.79 -10.22 8.82
CA LEU A 38 -0.06 -9.09 8.42
C LEU A 38 -0.94 -9.38 7.20
N LEU A 39 -0.49 -10.28 6.33
CA LEU A 39 -1.24 -10.73 5.14
C LEU A 39 -2.50 -11.50 5.53
N ASP A 40 -2.43 -12.34 6.57
CA ASP A 40 -3.60 -13.06 7.08
C ASP A 40 -4.37 -12.22 8.10
N LEU A 41 -5.46 -11.59 7.63
CA LEU A 41 -6.34 -10.76 8.44
C LEU A 41 -7.15 -11.53 9.49
N ASN A 42 -7.11 -12.86 9.50
CA ASN A 42 -7.70 -13.66 10.57
C ASN A 42 -6.80 -13.79 11.79
N ASN A 43 -5.52 -13.42 11.67
CA ASN A 43 -4.62 -13.40 12.82
C ASN A 43 -5.11 -12.41 13.89
N PRO A 44 -4.94 -12.73 15.18
CA PRO A 44 -5.27 -11.85 16.27
C PRO A 44 -4.64 -10.47 16.10
N VAL A 45 -5.39 -9.42 16.45
CA VAL A 45 -4.89 -8.04 16.37
C VAL A 45 -3.62 -7.84 17.20
N SER A 46 -3.51 -8.54 18.34
CA SER A 46 -2.31 -8.51 19.18
C SER A 46 -1.06 -9.03 18.44
N GLU A 47 -1.20 -10.06 17.60
CA GLU A 47 -0.10 -10.60 16.79
C GLU A 47 0.23 -9.68 15.62
N ARG A 48 -0.78 -9.13 14.95
CA ARG A 48 -0.58 -8.14 13.89
C ARG A 48 0.13 -6.89 14.43
N LYS A 49 -0.24 -6.40 15.62
CA LYS A 49 0.48 -5.29 16.28
C LYS A 49 1.95 -5.62 16.57
N LYS A 50 2.25 -6.84 17.02
CA LYS A 50 3.64 -7.29 17.21
C LYS A 50 4.40 -7.31 15.89
N ALA A 51 3.77 -7.77 14.80
CA ALA A 51 4.38 -7.76 13.47
C ALA A 51 4.66 -6.33 12.97
N VAL A 52 3.73 -5.38 13.17
CA VAL A 52 3.98 -3.96 12.85
C VAL A 52 5.13 -3.39 13.68
N ALA A 53 5.15 -3.66 14.99
CA ALA A 53 6.22 -3.20 15.86
C ALA A 53 7.59 -3.74 15.42
N TYR A 54 7.63 -5.02 15.00
CA TYR A 54 8.84 -5.61 14.42
C TYR A 54 9.25 -4.91 13.12
N LEU A 55 8.34 -4.70 12.17
CA LEU A 55 8.65 -3.98 10.93
C LEU A 55 9.20 -2.57 11.19
N LYS A 56 8.61 -1.86 12.16
CA LYS A 56 9.10 -0.54 12.58
C LYS A 56 10.51 -0.61 13.13
N ASP A 57 10.80 -1.58 13.99
CA ASP A 57 12.14 -1.75 14.57
C ASP A 57 13.17 -2.14 13.51
N ALA A 58 12.84 -3.08 12.60
CA ALA A 58 13.70 -3.45 11.48
C ALA A 58 14.02 -2.25 10.58
N TYR A 59 13.04 -1.37 10.32
CA TYR A 59 13.29 -0.16 9.56
C TYR A 59 14.11 0.88 10.34
N VAL A 60 13.72 1.22 11.57
CA VAL A 60 14.31 2.34 12.32
C VAL A 60 15.67 2.00 12.91
N LYS A 61 15.88 0.77 13.39
CA LYS A 61 17.10 0.34 14.08
C LYS A 61 18.08 -0.34 13.14
N GLU A 62 17.57 -1.16 12.21
CA GLU A 62 18.40 -1.98 11.32
C GLU A 62 18.51 -1.40 9.91
N ASN A 63 17.73 -0.36 9.59
CA ASN A 63 17.68 0.29 8.27
C ASN A 63 17.34 -0.71 7.14
N ASP A 64 16.54 -1.73 7.43
CA ASP A 64 16.08 -2.68 6.43
C ASP A 64 15.03 -2.01 5.53
N VAL A 65 15.47 -1.62 4.33
CA VAL A 65 14.62 -0.92 3.34
C VAL A 65 13.55 -1.81 2.73
N THR A 66 13.69 -3.15 2.82
CA THR A 66 12.71 -4.11 2.26
C THR A 66 11.37 -4.04 3.00
N VAL A 67 11.38 -3.50 4.23
CA VAL A 67 10.16 -3.18 4.99
C VAL A 67 9.24 -2.24 4.20
N ILE A 68 9.78 -1.26 3.50
CA ILE A 68 8.95 -0.28 2.76
C ILE A 68 8.19 -0.96 1.63
N ASP A 69 8.84 -1.88 0.91
CA ASP A 69 8.20 -2.66 -0.15
C ASP A 69 7.11 -3.58 0.41
N ALA A 70 7.37 -4.25 1.54
CA ALA A 70 6.38 -5.07 2.24
C ALA A 70 5.15 -4.25 2.65
N ILE A 71 5.35 -3.05 3.22
CA ILE A 71 4.26 -2.19 3.68
C ILE A 71 3.46 -1.67 2.49
N ASN A 72 4.10 -1.27 1.40
CA ASN A 72 3.43 -0.80 0.20
C ASN A 72 2.51 -1.89 -0.38
N ASP A 73 2.98 -3.13 -0.47
CA ASP A 73 2.18 -4.28 -0.91
C ASP A 73 0.97 -4.52 0.02
N LEU A 74 1.21 -4.55 1.34
CA LEU A 74 0.14 -4.75 2.32
C LEU A 74 -0.96 -3.68 2.21
N LEU A 75 -0.58 -2.40 2.10
CA LEU A 75 -1.54 -1.30 2.00
C LEU A 75 -2.31 -1.27 0.68
N LEU A 76 -1.68 -1.70 -0.42
CA LEU A 76 -2.34 -1.75 -1.72
C LEU A 76 -3.35 -2.89 -1.84
N TYR A 77 -3.05 -4.06 -1.26
CA TYR A 77 -3.81 -5.28 -1.56
C TYR A 77 -4.54 -5.90 -0.37
N SER A 78 -3.97 -5.84 0.83
CA SER A 78 -4.52 -6.54 2.00
C SER A 78 -5.28 -5.61 2.93
N TYR A 79 -4.84 -4.37 3.02
CA TYR A 79 -5.44 -3.35 3.85
C TYR A 79 -6.28 -2.35 3.04
N ASP A 80 -6.68 -2.69 1.82
CA ASP A 80 -7.69 -1.94 1.08
C ASP A 80 -9.07 -2.15 1.73
N GLN A 81 -9.46 -1.26 2.64
CA GLN A 81 -10.64 -1.40 3.49
C GLN A 81 -11.95 -1.04 2.74
N SER A 82 -12.15 -1.56 1.53
CA SER A 82 -13.31 -1.25 0.64
C SER A 82 -14.70 -1.41 1.28
N LYS A 83 -14.81 -2.17 2.37
CA LYS A 83 -16.05 -2.39 3.14
C LYS A 83 -16.03 -1.75 4.53
N TYR A 84 -15.13 -0.79 4.77
CA TYR A 84 -14.97 -0.16 6.08
C TYR A 84 -16.28 0.40 6.60
N LYS A 85 -16.57 0.06 7.86
CA LYS A 85 -17.61 0.66 8.69
C LYS A 85 -17.02 0.89 10.07
N GLU A 86 -17.22 2.07 10.63
CA GLU A 86 -16.61 2.44 11.90
C GLU A 86 -17.20 1.62 13.07
N GLU A 87 -18.47 1.28 12.97
CA GLU A 87 -19.18 0.42 13.92
C GLU A 87 -18.75 -1.05 13.89
N ASP A 88 -18.10 -1.51 12.81
CA ASP A 88 -17.54 -2.86 12.74
C ASP A 88 -16.13 -2.87 13.36
N ASN A 89 -16.07 -3.44 14.57
CA ASN A 89 -14.84 -3.57 15.34
C ASN A 89 -13.73 -4.29 14.57
N LYS A 90 -14.02 -5.25 13.68
CA LYS A 90 -12.99 -5.97 12.91
C LYS A 90 -12.37 -5.07 11.84
N SER A 91 -13.18 -4.32 11.10
CA SER A 91 -12.67 -3.36 10.11
C SER A 91 -11.96 -2.20 10.80
N TYR A 92 -12.49 -1.69 11.90
CA TYR A 92 -11.84 -0.63 12.69
C TYR A 92 -10.45 -1.07 13.19
N GLN A 93 -10.34 -2.25 13.80
CA GLN A 93 -9.06 -2.77 14.28
C GLN A 93 -8.07 -2.99 13.15
N SER A 94 -8.53 -3.41 11.97
CA SER A 94 -7.67 -3.58 10.80
C SER A 94 -7.23 -2.23 10.21
N ASP A 95 -8.09 -1.22 10.26
CA ASP A 95 -7.76 0.15 9.89
C ASP A 95 -6.70 0.76 10.83
N MET A 96 -6.77 0.48 12.13
CA MET A 96 -5.74 0.91 13.09
C MET A 96 -4.37 0.29 12.79
N ILE A 97 -4.33 -0.94 12.26
CA ILE A 97 -3.08 -1.51 11.76
C ILE A 97 -2.58 -0.76 10.52
N ALA A 98 -3.47 -0.44 9.57
CA ALA A 98 -3.11 0.35 8.40
C ALA A 98 -2.57 1.75 8.79
N LEU A 99 -3.15 2.39 9.80
CA LEU A 99 -2.64 3.64 10.37
C LEU A 99 -1.20 3.51 10.86
N GLU A 100 -0.88 2.45 11.61
CA GLU A 100 0.49 2.22 12.10
C GLU A 100 1.47 1.99 10.94
N LEU A 101 1.05 1.25 9.90
CA LEU A 101 1.84 1.04 8.69
C LEU A 101 2.13 2.35 7.93
N VAL A 102 1.11 3.21 7.77
CA VAL A 102 1.23 4.55 7.17
C VAL A 102 2.23 5.41 7.95
N ASN A 103 2.22 5.34 9.27
CA ASN A 103 3.16 6.09 10.10
C ASN A 103 4.62 5.66 9.87
N ILE A 104 4.88 4.37 9.59
CA ILE A 104 6.22 3.90 9.21
C ILE A 104 6.63 4.49 7.85
N LEU A 105 5.73 4.47 6.86
CA LEU A 105 5.99 5.07 5.55
C LEU A 105 6.28 6.57 5.66
N GLN A 106 5.57 7.30 6.52
CA GLN A 106 5.84 8.71 6.79
C GLN A 106 7.26 8.94 7.31
N ILE A 107 7.73 8.13 8.27
CA ILE A 107 9.10 8.22 8.80
C ILE A 107 10.11 8.01 7.67
N SER A 108 9.83 7.09 6.76
CA SER A 108 10.73 6.77 5.66
C SER A 108 10.87 7.92 4.65
N GLY A 109 9.77 8.63 4.38
CA GLY A 109 9.70 9.66 3.34
C GLY A 109 10.06 9.14 1.94
N GLN A 110 9.97 7.83 1.67
CA GLN A 110 10.37 7.26 0.38
C GLN A 110 9.34 7.56 -0.73
N PRO A 111 9.78 8.01 -1.92
CA PRO A 111 8.87 8.24 -3.06
C PRO A 111 8.13 6.99 -3.56
N SER A 112 8.71 5.79 -3.38
CA SER A 112 8.07 4.52 -3.74
C SER A 112 6.75 4.29 -2.99
N SER A 113 6.57 4.93 -1.84
CA SER A 113 5.35 4.84 -1.02
C SER A 113 4.16 5.63 -1.57
N PHE A 114 4.39 6.53 -2.53
CA PHE A 114 3.36 7.43 -3.03
C PHE A 114 2.08 6.71 -3.55
N PRO A 115 2.17 5.63 -4.36
CA PRO A 115 0.98 4.96 -4.86
C PRO A 115 0.10 4.37 -3.75
N ALA A 116 0.72 3.73 -2.75
CA ALA A 116 -0.01 3.15 -1.61
C ALA A 116 -0.71 4.23 -0.78
N LEU A 117 -0.01 5.31 -0.47
CA LEU A 117 -0.57 6.43 0.29
C LEU A 117 -1.67 7.16 -0.47
N LEU A 118 -1.49 7.39 -1.77
CA LEU A 118 -2.49 8.03 -2.62
C LEU A 118 -3.77 7.19 -2.71
N ASN A 119 -3.63 5.87 -2.79
CA ASN A 119 -4.78 4.95 -2.83
C ASN A 119 -5.69 5.11 -1.60
N ILE A 120 -5.11 5.20 -0.39
CA ILE A 120 -5.84 5.44 0.87
C ILE A 120 -6.60 6.77 0.81
N VAL A 121 -5.92 7.82 0.36
CA VAL A 121 -6.48 9.19 0.28
C VAL A 121 -7.62 9.29 -0.72
N VAL A 122 -7.51 8.64 -1.88
CA VAL A 122 -8.46 8.75 -2.98
C VAL A 122 -9.69 7.88 -2.74
N LYS A 123 -9.51 6.62 -2.31
CA LYS A 123 -10.63 5.70 -2.08
C LYS A 123 -11.46 6.07 -0.86
N ARG A 124 -10.86 6.73 0.14
CA ARG A 124 -11.52 7.18 1.38
C ARG A 124 -12.32 6.08 2.09
N ASN A 125 -11.85 4.84 1.96
CA ASN A 125 -12.44 3.65 2.53
C ASN A 125 -11.77 3.29 3.87
N HIS A 126 -11.27 4.29 4.60
CA HIS A 126 -10.50 4.16 5.83
C HIS A 126 -11.04 5.14 6.87
N ALA A 127 -10.66 4.98 8.14
CA ALA A 127 -10.99 5.99 9.15
C ALA A 127 -10.36 7.33 8.78
N GLN A 128 -11.00 8.44 9.19
CA GLN A 128 -10.50 9.79 8.90
C GLN A 128 -9.08 10.01 9.44
N ALA A 129 -8.74 9.39 10.57
CA ALA A 129 -7.39 9.43 11.13
C ALA A 129 -6.34 8.84 10.17
N THR A 130 -6.64 7.70 9.57
CA THR A 130 -5.79 6.99 8.61
C THR A 130 -5.64 7.76 7.30
N ILE A 131 -6.73 8.35 6.80
CA ILE A 131 -6.70 9.24 5.62
C ILE A 131 -5.82 10.47 5.89
N ASN A 132 -5.96 11.11 7.06
CA ASN A 132 -5.15 12.27 7.43
C ASN A 132 -3.67 11.91 7.60
N ALA A 133 -3.38 10.76 8.20
CA ALA A 133 -2.02 10.25 8.31
C ALA A 133 -1.41 9.99 6.93
N ALA A 134 -2.15 9.39 6.00
CA ALA A 134 -1.67 9.17 4.64
C ALA A 134 -1.39 10.50 3.91
N TRP A 135 -2.22 11.51 4.12
CA TRP A 135 -1.96 12.85 3.60
C TRP A 135 -0.67 13.47 4.14
N ASN A 136 -0.42 13.31 5.44
CA ASN A 136 0.80 13.82 6.08
C ASN A 136 2.03 13.03 5.61
N ALA A 137 1.90 11.72 5.42
CA ALA A 137 2.96 10.87 4.85
C ALA A 137 3.34 11.30 3.45
N ILE A 138 2.38 11.62 2.58
CA ILE A 138 2.64 12.14 1.22
C ILE A 138 3.44 13.44 1.27
N LYS A 139 3.08 14.36 2.18
CA LYS A 139 3.81 15.62 2.36
C LYS A 139 5.23 15.44 2.87
N ALA A 140 5.49 14.35 3.59
CA ALA A 140 6.81 14.01 4.11
C ALA A 140 7.71 13.30 3.09
N ILE A 141 7.21 12.97 1.89
CA ILE A 141 8.00 12.33 0.84
C ILE A 141 9.14 13.26 0.42
N LYS A 142 10.36 12.72 0.45
CA LYS A 142 11.58 13.36 -0.01
C LYS A 142 11.72 13.12 -1.50
N TRP A 143 11.01 13.92 -2.30
CA TRP A 143 11.17 13.93 -3.74
C TRP A 143 12.64 14.25 -4.05
N LYS A 144 13.29 13.43 -4.89
CA LYS A 144 14.61 13.81 -5.40
C LYS A 144 14.40 15.07 -6.23
N ASP A 145 14.96 16.18 -5.77
CA ASP A 145 15.05 17.38 -6.58
C ASP A 145 15.75 17.01 -7.90
N LYS A 146 15.13 17.41 -9.00
CA LYS A 146 15.71 17.26 -10.34
C LYS A 146 16.89 18.19 -10.53
#